data_AF-A0A1I5QXB8-F1
#
_entry.id   AF-A0A1I5QXB8-F1
#
_cell.length_a   1.000
_cell.length_b   1.000
_cell.length_c   1.000
_cell.angle_alpha   90.00
_cell.angle_beta   90.00
_cell.angle_gamma   90.00
#
_symmetry.space_group_name_H-M   'P 1'
#
loop_
_entity.id
_entity.type
_entity.pdbx_description
1 polymer ?
#
loop_
_entity_poly.entity_id
_entity_poly.type
_entity_poly.pdbx_seq_one_letter_code
_entity_poly.pdbx_strand_id
1 'polypeptide(L)' 'MAEKYVTFTGQETYFTNNVNQVSKLERVLREQKIEYRTILYINNKPVNYDVDQGFVQMDKEQEIKIINQAMKGVL' A
#
# COMPACT_ATOMS: atom_id res chain seq x y z
N MET A 1 -11.02 -15.46 -2.78
CA MET A 1 -9.75 -14.88 -2.30
C MET A 1 -10.07 -13.61 -1.54
N ALA A 2 -9.48 -13.40 -0.37
CA ALA A 2 -9.71 -12.17 0.40
C ALA A 2 -8.63 -11.16 0.01
N GLU A 3 -9.04 -10.08 -0.65
CA GLU A 3 -8.16 -8.99 -1.08
C GLU A 3 -8.37 -7.77 -0.19
N LYS A 4 -7.27 -7.11 0.18
CA LYS A 4 -7.31 -5.82 0.88
C LYS A 4 -6.14 -4.96 0.41
N TYR A 5 -6.42 -3.68 0.26
CA TYR A 5 -5.45 -2.64 0.03
C TYR A 5 -5.22 -1.91 1.34
N VAL A 6 -3.95 -1.73 1.71
CA VAL A 6 -3.55 -1.00 2.90
C VAL A 6 -2.72 0.19 2.46
N THR A 7 -3.21 1.39 2.74
CA THR A 7 -2.51 2.64 2.43
C THR A 7 -1.87 3.16 3.71
N PHE A 8 -0.55 3.24 3.72
CA PHE A 8 0.25 3.79 4.80
C PHE A 8 0.58 5.25 4.49
N THR A 9 0.42 6.13 5.47
CA THR A 9 0.96 7.49 5.46
C THR A 9 1.85 7.68 6.70
N GLY A 10 2.47 8.86 6.83
CA GLY A 10 3.18 9.20 8.07
C GLY A 10 2.29 9.21 9.32
N GLN A 11 1.00 9.49 9.17
CA GLN A 11 0.11 9.77 10.30
C GLN A 11 -0.94 8.68 10.54
N GLU A 12 -1.41 8.04 9.46
CA GLU A 12 -2.57 7.15 9.49
C GLU A 12 -2.38 5.93 8.59
N THR A 13 -3.18 4.90 8.83
CA THR A 13 -3.26 3.71 7.98
C THR A 13 -4.71 3.46 7.57
N TYR A 14 -4.95 3.34 6.28
CA TYR A 14 -6.29 3.14 5.72
C TYR A 14 -6.43 1.74 5.12
N PHE A 15 -7.62 1.16 5.23
CA PHE A 15 -7.93 -0.19 4.76
C PHE A 15 -9.15 -0.17 3.86
N THR A 16 -9.07 -0.82 2.70
CA THR A 16 -10.23 -1.02 1.82
C THR A 16 -10.05 -2.29 0.99
N ASN A 17 -11.14 -2.92 0.60
CA ASN A 17 -11.16 -4.02 -0.38
C ASN A 17 -11.61 -3.55 -1.77
N ASN A 18 -11.73 -2.22 -1.97
CA ASN A 18 -12.25 -1.64 -3.20
C ASN A 18 -11.20 -0.73 -3.85
N VAL A 19 -10.69 -1.14 -5.02
CA VAL A 19 -9.67 -0.39 -5.76
C VAL A 19 -10.12 1.04 -6.12
N ASN A 20 -11.41 1.27 -6.38
CA ASN A 20 -11.91 2.61 -6.67
C ASN A 20 -11.83 3.53 -5.45
N GLN A 21 -11.95 2.99 -4.24
CA GLN A 21 -11.75 3.77 -3.01
C GLN A 21 -10.27 4.09 -2.81
N VAL A 22 -9.37 3.15 -3.12
CA VAL A 22 -7.91 3.40 -3.13
C VAL A 22 -7.59 4.55 -4.06
N SER A 23 -8.02 4.50 -5.33
CA SER A 23 -7.70 5.56 -6.30
C SER A 23 -8.22 6.94 -5.87
N LYS A 24 -9.39 6.99 -5.22
CA LYS A 24 -9.92 8.24 -4.64
C LYS A 24 -9.05 8.74 -3.48
N LEU A 25 -8.68 7.87 -2.55
CA LEU A 25 -7.81 8.20 -1.43
C LEU A 25 -6.44 8.68 -1.91
N GLU A 26 -5.79 7.94 -2.80
CA GLU A 26 -4.49 8.28 -3.36
C GLU A 26 -4.50 9.61 -4.11
N ARG A 27 -5.59 9.95 -4.78
CA ARG A 27 -5.77 11.27 -5.39
C ARG A 27 -5.80 12.38 -4.33
N VAL A 28 -6.59 12.21 -3.26
CA VAL A 28 -6.67 13.18 -2.17
C VAL A 28 -5.31 13.36 -1.49
N LEU A 29 -4.60 12.26 -1.21
CA LEU A 29 -3.27 12.31 -0.59
C LEU A 29 -2.25 13.02 -1.50
N ARG A 30 -2.29 12.80 -2.82
CA ARG A 30 -1.46 13.55 -3.79
C ARG A 30 -1.79 15.04 -3.82
N GLU A 31 -3.07 15.40 -3.83
CA GLU A 31 -3.54 16.80 -3.82
C GLU A 31 -3.08 17.54 -2.55
N GLN A 32 -3.05 16.82 -1.41
CA GLN A 32 -2.59 17.34 -0.13
C GLN A 32 -1.07 17.26 0.06
N LYS A 33 -0.32 16.73 -0.92
CA LYS A 33 1.13 16.50 -0.85
C LYS A 33 1.55 15.63 0.35
N ILE A 34 0.69 14.70 0.75
CA ILE A 34 1.00 13.72 1.80
C ILE A 34 1.70 12.53 1.15
N GLU A 35 2.85 12.14 1.68
CA GLU A 35 3.53 10.92 1.23
C GLU A 35 2.76 9.67 1.68
N TYR A 36 2.65 8.70 0.78
CA TYR A 36 1.98 7.44 1.07
C TYR A 36 2.56 6.27 0.28
N ARG A 37 2.24 5.06 0.74
CA ARG A 37 2.44 3.80 0.03
C ARG A 37 1.21 2.91 0.19
N THR A 38 0.76 2.32 -0.90
CA THR A 38 -0.33 1.35 -0.90
C THR A 38 0.24 -0.04 -1.16
N ILE A 39 -0.11 -1.01 -0.32
CA ILE A 39 0.23 -2.42 -0.51
C ILE A 39 -1.06 -3.22 -0.74
N LEU A 40 -1.07 -4.05 -1.78
CA LEU A 40 -2.10 -5.08 -1.97
C LEU A 40 -1.74 -6.31 -1.14
N TYR A 41 -2.71 -6.82 -0.40
CA TYR A 41 -2.63 -8.09 0.29
C TYR A 41 -3.66 -9.05 -0.28
N ILE A 42 -3.20 -10.26 -0.61
CA ILE A 42 -4.03 -11.36 -1.05
C ILE A 42 -3.93 -12.46 0.00
N ASN A 43 -5.06 -12.87 0.58
CA ASN A 43 -5.11 -13.83 1.69
C ASN A 43 -4.15 -13.44 2.84
N ASN A 44 -4.15 -12.16 3.21
CA ASN A 44 -3.27 -11.54 4.22
C ASN A 44 -1.77 -11.60 3.94
N LYS A 45 -1.35 -11.90 2.71
CA LYS A 45 0.05 -11.87 2.29
C LYS A 45 0.29 -10.65 1.40
N PRO A 46 1.30 -9.82 1.69
CA PRO A 46 1.64 -8.68 0.84
C PRO A 46 2.10 -9.21 -0.52
N VAL A 47 1.62 -8.61 -1.62
CA VAL A 47 2.02 -8.98 -2.98
C VAL A 47 2.50 -7.77 -3.75
N ASN A 48 3.41 -8.00 -4.70
CA ASN A 48 3.77 -7.04 -5.73
C ASN A 48 3.39 -7.61 -7.10
N TYR A 49 3.17 -6.74 -8.08
CA TYR A 49 2.96 -7.16 -9.46
C TYR A 49 4.31 -7.21 -10.19
N ASP A 50 4.63 -8.39 -10.71
CA ASP A 50 5.72 -8.64 -11.63
C ASP A 50 5.14 -8.90 -13.03
N VAL A 51 5.75 -8.33 -14.08
CA VAL A 51 5.21 -8.40 -15.45
C VAL A 51 5.22 -9.84 -15.98
N ASP A 52 6.20 -10.64 -15.57
CA ASP A 52 6.38 -12.01 -16.08
C ASP A 52 5.66 -13.05 -15.20
N GLN A 53 5.50 -12.76 -13.90
CA GLN A 53 4.99 -13.72 -12.90
C GLN A 53 3.61 -13.35 -12.32
N GLY A 54 3.08 -12.16 -12.61
CA GLY A 54 1.83 -11.67 -12.03
C GLY A 54 2.00 -11.26 -10.56
N PHE A 55 1.04 -11.59 -9.70
CA PHE A 55 1.13 -11.26 -8.28
C PHE A 55 2.08 -12.22 -7.54
N VAL A 56 3.23 -11.69 -7.13
CA VAL A 56 4.25 -12.42 -6.37
C VAL A 56 4.20 -11.97 -4.91
N GLN A 57 4.26 -12.93 -3.99
CA GLN A 57 4.31 -12.64 -2.56
C GLN A 57 5.59 -11.88 -2.21
N MET A 58 5.45 -10.74 -1.54
CA MET A 58 6.58 -10.01 -0.97
C MET A 58 7.10 -10.71 0.27
N ASP A 59 8.42 -10.62 0.48
CA ASP A 59 9.01 -10.96 1.77
C ASP A 59 8.75 -9.85 2.80
N LYS A 60 9.05 -10.17 4.07
CA LYS A 60 8.80 -9.26 5.18
C LYS A 60 9.70 -8.02 5.14
N GLU A 61 10.92 -8.13 4.62
CA GLU A 61 11.87 -7.01 4.56
C GLU A 61 11.42 -5.99 3.50
N GLN A 62 10.93 -6.47 2.36
CA GLN A 62 10.31 -5.67 1.30
C GLN A 62 9.09 -4.92 1.81
N GLU A 63 8.18 -5.62 2.49
CA GLU A 63 6.99 -5.02 3.10
C GLU A 63 7.38 -3.89 4.07
N ILE A 64 8.29 -4.17 5.01
CA ILE A 64 8.76 -3.19 6.01
C ILE A 64 9.43 -2.00 5.32
N LYS A 65 10.23 -2.22 4.27
CA LYS A 65 10.89 -1.15 3.53
C LYS A 65 9.87 -0.20 2.89
N ILE A 66 8.79 -0.73 2.30
CA ILE A 66 7.72 0.09 1.71
C ILE A 66 7.00 0.87 2.80
N ILE A 67 6.64 0.22 3.91
CA ILE A 67 5.94 0.88 5.03
C ILE A 67 6.81 1.99 5.62
N ASN A 68 8.10 1.74 5.84
CA ASN A 68 9.03 2.75 6.34
C ASN A 68 9.23 3.92 5.38
N GLN A 69 9.14 3.72 4.06
CA GLN A 69 9.17 4.83 3.11
C GLN A 69 7.97 5.76 3.26
N ALA A 70 6.78 5.23 3.54
CA ALA A 70 5.61 6.05 3.79
C ALA A 70 5.67 6.77 5.14
N MET A 71 6.27 6.14 6.16
CA MET A 71 6.32 6.68 7.52
C MET A 71 7.48 7.64 7.79
N LYS A 72 8.52 7.65 6.94
CA LYS A 72 9.69 8.54 7.08
C LYS A 72 9.41 10.03 6.89
N GLY A 73 8.21 10.41 6.47
CA GLY A 73 7.73 11.81 6.51
C GLY A 73 7.46 12.35 7.91
N VAL A 74 7.70 11.56 8.97
CA VAL A 74 7.57 11.94 10.39
C VAL A 74 8.93 11.89 11.07
N LEU A 75 9.83 12.80 10.71
CA LEU A 75 11.05 13.12 11.47
C LEU A 75 11.26 14.64 11.45
#